data_AF-A0A929YVM3-F1
#
_entry.id   AF-A0A929YVM3-F1
#
_cell.length_a   1.000
_cell.length_b   1.000
_cell.length_c   1.000
_cell.angle_alpha   90.00
_cell.angle_beta   90.00
_cell.angle_gamma   90.00
#
_symmetry.space_group_name_H-M   'P 1'
#
loop_
_entity.id
_entity.type
_entity.pdbx_description
1 polymer ?
#
loop_
_entity_poly.entity_id
_entity_poly.type
_entity_poly.pdbx_seq_one_letter_code
_entity_poly.pdbx_strand_id
1 'polypeptide(L)' 'MKFLKINDNTYINFDKITTIHPIPSEKIKGKYVVVIKLQDGQEFSLYDGMIFEQATELVNKLIKYVSGQSLDIEIYNPFK' A
#
# COMPACT_ATOMS: atom_id res chain seq x y z
N MET A 1 0.44 1.31 18.83
CA MET A 1 0.09 1.93 17.53
C MET A 1 1.17 1.58 16.52
N LYS A 2 0.78 1.06 15.35
CA LYS A 2 1.68 0.76 14.23
C LYS A 2 1.51 1.84 13.16
N PHE A 3 2.60 2.26 12.51
CA PHE A 3 2.56 3.25 11.43
C PHE A 3 3.24 2.72 10.16
N LEU A 4 2.64 3.00 9.00
CA LEU A 4 3.24 2.80 7.67
C LEU A 4 3.87 4.11 7.21
N LYS A 5 5.20 4.17 7.08
CA LYS A 5 5.85 5.31 6.43
C LYS A 5 5.67 5.18 4.91
N ILE A 6 4.96 6.11 4.30
CA ILE A 6 4.73 6.16 2.84
C ILE A 6 5.83 6.97 2.15
N ASN A 7 6.29 8.05 2.79
CA ASN A 7 7.38 8.92 2.35
C ASN A 7 7.94 9.69 3.55
N ASP A 8 8.91 10.60 3.34
CA ASP A 8 9.62 11.29 4.42
C ASP A 8 8.73 12.09 5.38
N ASN A 9 7.53 12.51 4.95
CA ASN A 9 6.63 13.32 5.77
C ASN A 9 5.25 12.67 5.99
N THR A 10 5.02 11.45 5.50
CA THR A 10 3.69 10.82 5.54
C THR A 10 3.76 9.48 6.24
N TYR A 11 3.02 9.40 7.35
CA TYR A 11 2.81 8.18 8.12
C TYR A 11 1.32 7.88 8.17
N ILE A 12 0.94 6.66 7.80
CA ILE A 12 -0.42 6.16 7.95
C ILE A 12 -0.51 5.36 9.24
N ASN A 13 -1.46 5.70 10.11
CA ASN A 13 -1.80 4.85 11.24
C ASN A 13 -2.56 3.61 10.73
N PHE A 14 -2.02 2.42 10.97
CA PHE A 14 -2.62 1.15 10.55
C PHE A 14 -4.00 0.92 11.17
N ASP A 15 -4.23 1.39 12.41
CA ASP A 15 -5.51 1.24 13.10
C ASP A 15 -6.64 2.03 12.41
N LYS A 16 -6.28 2.97 11.51
CA LYS A 16 -7.22 3.77 10.72
C LYS A 16 -7.46 3.20 9.32
N ILE A 17 -6.76 2.15 8.89
CA ILE A 17 -6.95 1.59 7.54
C ILE A 17 -8.27 0.81 7.50
N THR A 18 -9.09 1.09 6.49
CA THR A 18 -10.34 0.36 6.23
C THR A 18 -10.18 -0.66 5.11
N THR A 19 -9.56 -0.26 4.00
CA THR A 19 -9.36 -1.12 2.84
C THR A 19 -8.00 -0.89 2.20
N ILE A 20 -7.46 -1.96 1.60
CA ILE A 20 -6.26 -1.94 0.76
C ILE A 20 -6.59 -2.76 -0.48
N HIS A 21 -6.47 -2.18 -1.66
CA HIS A 21 -6.81 -2.88 -2.90
C HIS A 21 -5.98 -2.36 -4.08
N PRO A 22 -5.64 -3.23 -5.05
CA PRO A 22 -5.04 -2.78 -6.30
C PRO A 22 -6.13 -2.22 -7.22
N ILE A 23 -5.86 -1.10 -7.86
CA ILE A 23 -6.68 -0.54 -8.95
C ILE A 23 -5.85 -0.39 -10.22
N PRO A 24 -6.46 -0.46 -11.41
CA PRO A 24 -5.77 -0.12 -12.65
C PRO A 24 -5.19 1.29 -12.60
N SER A 25 -3.96 1.46 -13.08
CA SER A 25 -3.31 2.76 -13.20
C SER A 25 -4.00 3.59 -14.27
N GLU A 26 -4.33 4.83 -13.94
CA GLU A 26 -4.82 5.82 -14.91
C GLU A 26 -3.69 6.35 -15.81
N LYS A 27 -2.44 6.26 -15.36
CA LYS A 27 -1.27 6.82 -16.06
C LYS A 27 -0.58 5.83 -16.97
N ILE A 28 -0.55 4.55 -16.59
CA ILE A 28 0.23 3.53 -17.29
C ILE A 28 -0.68 2.34 -17.63
N LYS A 29 -1.05 2.24 -18.91
CA LYS A 29 -1.94 1.20 -19.41
C LYS A 29 -1.40 -0.20 -19.08
N GLY A 30 -2.24 -1.05 -18.51
CA GLY A 30 -1.89 -2.42 -18.12
C GLY A 30 -1.08 -2.52 -16.81
N LYS A 31 -0.88 -1.41 -16.10
CA LYS A 31 -0.30 -1.37 -14.76
C LYS A 31 -1.36 -1.08 -13.71
N TYR A 32 -0.97 -1.27 -12.47
CA TYR A 32 -1.78 -1.15 -11.28
C TYR A 32 -1.07 -0.27 -10.25
N VAL A 33 -1.87 0.33 -9.39
CA VAL A 33 -1.45 1.09 -8.21
C VAL A 33 -2.19 0.52 -7.00
N VAL A 34 -1.54 0.45 -5.85
CA VAL A 34 -2.20 -0.01 -4.62
C VAL A 34 -2.78 1.20 -3.90
N VAL A 35 -4.07 1.17 -3.57
CA VAL A 35 -4.74 2.23 -2.83
C VAL A 35 -5.03 1.77 -1.41
N ILE A 36 -4.72 2.63 -0.45
CA ILE A 36 -5.05 2.48 0.97
C ILE A 36 -6.09 3.52 1.32
N LYS A 37 -7.24 3.09 1.85
CA LYS A 37 -8.30 3.97 2.34
C LYS A 37 -8.34 3.98 3.85
N LEU A 38 -8.50 5.16 4.44
CA LEU A 38 -8.62 5.37 5.89
C LEU A 38 -10.07 5.57 6.33
N GLN A 39 -10.32 5.45 7.64
CA GLN A 39 -11.63 5.63 8.26
C GLN A 39 -12.20 7.05 8.09
N ASP A 40 -11.33 8.05 7.98
CA ASP A 40 -11.70 9.45 7.74
C ASP A 40 -11.95 9.76 6.24
N GLY A 41 -11.89 8.74 5.39
CA GLY A 41 -12.11 8.85 3.95
C GLY A 41 -10.88 9.25 3.15
N GLN A 42 -9.73 9.49 3.78
CA GLN A 42 -8.49 9.76 3.06
C GLN A 42 -8.02 8.54 2.27
N GLU A 43 -7.46 8.78 1.09
CA GLU A 43 -6.92 7.75 0.21
C GLU A 43 -5.45 8.04 -0.11
N PHE A 44 -4.63 6.99 -0.07
CA PHE A 44 -3.21 7.05 -0.37
C PHE A 44 -2.88 6.02 -1.44
N SER A 45 -2.20 6.48 -2.49
CA SER A 45 -1.72 5.62 -3.57
C SER A 45 -0.27 5.23 -3.36
N LEU A 46 0.00 3.93 -3.45
CA LEU A 46 1.31 3.31 -3.38
C LEU A 46 1.73 2.82 -4.76
N TYR A 47 2.87 3.33 -5.22
CA TYR A 47 3.60 2.89 -6.42
C TYR A 47 2.74 2.74 -7.67
N ASP A 48 2.74 3.77 -8.51
CA ASP A 48 2.07 3.70 -9.80
C ASP A 48 2.99 3.00 -10.84
N GLY A 49 2.60 1.82 -11.33
CA GLY A 49 3.37 1.09 -12.35
C GLY A 49 3.58 -0.41 -12.11
N MET A 50 2.98 -0.98 -11.06
CA MET A 50 3.09 -2.41 -10.77
C MET A 50 2.30 -3.25 -11.79
N ILE A 51 2.74 -4.49 -12.06
CA ILE A 51 1.82 -5.48 -12.67
C ILE A 51 0.82 -5.97 -11.63
N PHE A 52 -0.30 -6.56 -12.07
CA PHE A 52 -1.36 -7.02 -11.18
C PHE A 52 -0.87 -7.96 -10.07
N GLU A 53 0.02 -8.90 -10.41
CA GLU A 53 0.57 -9.88 -9.46
C GLU A 53 1.40 -9.20 -8.36
N GLN A 54 2.25 -8.22 -8.72
CA GLN A 54 3.03 -7.43 -7.78
C GLN A 54 2.14 -6.58 -6.87
N ALA A 55 1.12 -5.95 -7.43
CA ALA A 55 0.17 -5.14 -6.65
C ALA A 55 -0.61 -6.02 -5.65
N THR A 56 -1.02 -7.22 -6.08
CA THR A 56 -1.72 -8.20 -5.24
C THR A 56 -0.81 -8.75 -4.14
N GLU A 57 0.45 -9.06 -4.45
CA GLU A 57 1.43 -9.49 -3.46
C GLU A 57 1.66 -8.40 -2.39
N LEU A 58 1.79 -7.15 -2.81
CA LEU A 58 1.93 -6.01 -1.90
C LEU A 58 0.71 -5.86 -1.00
N VAL A 59 -0.51 -5.92 -1.56
CA VAL A 59 -1.75 -5.89 -0.76
C VAL A 59 -1.77 -7.01 0.28
N ASN A 60 -1.43 -8.24 -0.10
CA ASN A 60 -1.40 -9.37 0.83
C ASN A 60 -0.37 -9.18 1.94
N LYS A 61 0.82 -8.65 1.64
CA LYS A 61 1.84 -8.32 2.64
C LYS A 61 1.34 -7.24 3.60
N LEU A 62 0.72 -6.17 3.08
CA LEU A 62 0.16 -5.09 3.89
C LEU A 62 -0.98 -5.58 4.78
N ILE A 63 -1.92 -6.39 4.27
CA ILE A 63 -3.02 -6.96 5.05
C ILE A 63 -2.49 -7.84 6.20
N LYS A 64 -1.48 -8.70 5.94
CA LYS A 64 -0.85 -9.52 6.99
C LYS A 64 -0.19 -8.66 8.07
N TYR A 65 0.47 -7.57 7.67
CA TYR A 65 1.07 -6.63 8.60
C TYR A 65 0.02 -5.90 9.46
N VAL A 66 -1.09 -5.46 8.84
CA VAL A 66 -2.23 -4.83 9.52
C VAL A 66 -2.87 -5.80 10.53
N SER A 67 -3.03 -7.07 10.17
CA SER A 67 -3.71 -8.08 10.99
C SER A 67 -2.88 -8.60 12.18
N GLY A 68 -1.70 -8.01 12.44
CA GLY A 68 -0.90 -8.32 13.61
C GLY A 68 0.13 -9.43 13.42
N GLN A 69 0.25 -10.00 12.22
CA GLN A 69 1.36 -10.90 11.91
C GLN A 69 2.62 -10.06 11.73
N SER A 70 3.64 -10.30 12.57
CA SER A 70 4.93 -9.62 12.46
C SER A 70 5.53 -9.91 11.09
N LEU A 71 5.81 -8.84 10.35
CA LEU A 71 6.38 -8.89 9.03
C LEU A 71 7.42 -7.76 8.99
N ASP A 72 8.70 -8.12 9.02
CA ASP A 72 9.78 -7.20 8.67
C ASP A 72 9.68 -6.89 7.17
N ILE A 73 8.86 -5.89 6.83
CA ILE A 73 8.75 -5.40 5.46
C ILE A 73 9.64 -4.16 5.37
N GLU A 74 10.85 -4.33 4.86
CA GLU A 74 11.50 -3.25 4.13
C GLU A 74 10.75 -3.11 2.80
N ILE A 75 9.94 -2.06 2.66
CA ILE A 75 9.39 -1.69 1.34
C ILE A 75 10.56 -1.11 0.54
N TYR A 76 11.34 -2.01 -0.08
CA TYR A 76 12.38 -1.63 -1.02
C TYR A 76 11.70 -1.06 -2.26
N ASN A 77 11.97 0.21 -2.56
CA ASN A 77 11.60 0.80 -3.84
C ASN A 77 12.55 0.22 -4.90
N PRO A 78 12.10 -0.65 -5.82
CA PRO A 78 12.99 -1.34 -6.75
C PRO A 78 13.51 -0.43 -7.88
N PHE A 79 13.22 0.88 -7.83
CA PHE A 79 13.55 1.86 -8.86
C PHE A 79 14.53 2.95 -8.38
N LYS A 80 15.37 2.65 -7.39
CA LYS A 80 16.57 3.45 -7.10
C LYS A 80 17.78 2.84 -7.76
#